data_AF-A0A9E6P4U5-F1
#
_entry.id   AF-A0A9E6P4U5-F1
#
_cell.length_a   1.000
_cell.length_b   1.000
_cell.length_c   1.000
_cell.angle_alpha   90.00
_cell.angle_beta   90.00
_cell.angle_gamma   90.00
#
_symmetry.space_group_name_H-M   'P 1'
#
loop_
_entity.id
_entity.type
_entity.pdbx_description
1 polymer ?
#
loop_
_entity_poly.entity_id
_entity_poly.type
_entity_poly.pdbx_seq_one_letter_code
_entity_poly.pdbx_strand_id
1 'polypeptide(L)' 'MRDLRKQQGISQEAFADKCGFMRTYMSRIETGTANPSLEAAKVLADGLGMTLSDLLRDL' A
#
# COMPACT_ATOMS: atom_id res chain seq x y z
N MET A 1 6.12 -2.51 2.55
CA MET A 1 4.80 -1.83 2.55
C MET A 1 4.40 -1.19 3.90
N ARG A 2 4.19 -1.97 4.98
CA ARG A 2 3.79 -1.43 6.29
C ARG A 2 4.70 -0.31 6.79
N ASP A 3 6.01 -0.47 6.63
CA ASP A 3 6.97 0.51 7.11
C ASP A 3 6.94 1.81 6.30
N LEU A 4 6.77 1.71 4.98
CA LEU A 4 6.54 2.87 4.11
C LEU A 4 5.31 3.68 4.55
N ARG A 5 4.19 3.00 4.86
CA ARG A 5 3.01 3.66 5.42
C ARG A 5 3.31 4.32 6.77
N LYS A 6 3.98 3.60 7.69
CA LYS A 6 4.30 4.12 9.02
C LYS A 6 5.21 5.35 8.98
N GLN A 7 6.14 5.42 8.03
CA GLN A 7 7.00 6.60 7.82
C GLN A 7 6.19 7.85 7.47
N GLN A 8 5.00 7.70 6.87
CA GLN A 8 4.07 8.81 6.60
C GLN A 8 3.17 9.17 7.80
N GLY A 9 3.26 8.43 8.91
CA GLY A 9 2.45 8.68 10.12
C GLY A 9 0.95 8.38 9.96
N ILE A 10 0.53 7.74 8.86
CA ILE A 10 -0.88 7.45 8.59
C ILE A 10 -1.30 6.09 9.14
N SER A 11 -2.54 5.95 9.62
CA SER A 11 -3.07 4.67 10.09
C SER A 11 -3.36 3.71 8.92
N GLN A 12 -3.50 2.41 9.20
CA GLN A 12 -3.84 1.43 8.16
C GLN A 12 -5.21 1.70 7.54
N GLU A 13 -6.18 2.13 8.35
CA GLU A 13 -7.54 2.48 7.91
C GLU A 13 -7.51 3.71 6.99
N ALA A 14 -6.87 4.79 7.43
CA ALA A 14 -6.73 6.00 6.63
C ALA A 14 -5.99 5.75 5.30
N PHE A 15 -4.98 4.88 5.30
CA PHE A 15 -4.28 4.53 4.07
C PHE A 15 -5.11 3.65 3.13
N ALA A 16 -5.89 2.71 3.68
CA ALA A 16 -6.83 1.93 2.90
C ALA A 16 -7.87 2.82 2.21
N ASP A 17 -8.46 3.76 2.97
CA ASP A 17 -9.41 4.75 2.45
C ASP A 17 -8.77 5.63 1.36
N LYS A 18 -7.55 6.11 1.60
CA LYS A 18 -6.78 6.88 0.60
C LYS A 18 -6.56 6.12 -0.70
N CYS A 19 -6.36 4.81 -0.63
CA CYS A 19 -6.15 3.95 -1.79
C CYS A 19 -7.45 3.38 -2.37
N GLY A 20 -8.62 3.70 -1.79
CA GLY A 20 -9.90 3.12 -2.23
C GLY A 20 -10.00 1.61 -1.97
N PHE A 21 -9.30 1.10 -0.96
CA PHE A 21 -9.29 -0.32 -0.59
C PHE A 21 -10.00 -0.58 0.73
N MET A 22 -10.53 -1.78 0.88
CA MET A 22 -10.98 -2.24 2.20
C MET A 22 -9.80 -2.39 3.15
N ARG A 23 -9.96 -1.99 4.40
CA ARG A 23 -8.93 -2.16 5.45
C ARG A 23 -8.42 -3.61 5.56
N THR A 24 -9.30 -4.59 5.38
CA THR A 24 -8.94 -6.02 5.40
C THR A 24 -8.00 -6.40 4.25
N TYR A 25 -8.20 -5.82 3.06
CA TYR A 25 -7.30 -6.00 1.93
C TYR A 25 -5.94 -5.33 2.20
N MET A 26 -5.95 -4.11 2.74
CA MET A 26 -4.72 -3.43 3.17
C MET A 26 -3.94 -4.25 4.20
N SER A 27 -4.64 -4.83 5.18
CA SER A 27 -4.01 -5.72 6.17
C SER A 27 -3.35 -6.93 5.51
N ARG A 28 -3.97 -7.54 4.50
CA ARG A 28 -3.38 -8.69 3.78
C ARG A 28 -2.18 -8.29 2.95
N ILE A 29 -2.20 -7.11 2.32
CA ILE A 29 -1.04 -6.54 1.61
C ILE A 29 0.12 -6.35 2.59
N GLU A 30 -0.13 -5.72 3.75
CA GLU A 30 0.93 -5.46 4.74
C GLU A 30 1.52 -6.72 5.38
N THR A 31 0.79 -7.84 5.37
CA THR A 31 1.26 -9.13 5.88
C THR A 31 1.76 -10.08 4.80
N GLY A 32 1.78 -9.66 3.53
CA GLY A 32 2.22 -10.49 2.40
C GLY A 32 1.27 -11.64 2.05
N THR A 33 0.01 -11.59 2.49
CA THR A 33 -1.01 -12.63 2.26
C THR A 33 -2.01 -12.27 1.15
N ALA A 34 -1.80 -11.14 0.48
CA ALA A 34 -2.51 -10.74 -0.72
C ALA A 34 -1.61 -10.92 -1.96
N ASN A 35 -2.24 -11.15 -3.10
CA ASN A 35 -1.60 -11.06 -4.41
C ASN A 35 -2.21 -9.88 -5.18
N PRO A 36 -1.74 -8.64 -4.96
CA PRO A 36 -2.27 -7.46 -5.65
C PRO A 36 -1.94 -7.49 -7.15
N SER A 37 -2.86 -7.01 -7.97
CA SER A 37 -2.59 -6.78 -9.39
C SER A 37 -1.60 -5.64 -9.57
N LEU A 38 -1.09 -5.45 -10.80
CA LEU A 38 -0.19 -4.34 -11.11
C LEU A 38 -0.90 -2.99 -10.92
N GLU A 39 -2.19 -2.91 -11.25
CA GLU A 39 -3.03 -1.73 -11.02
C GLU A 39 -3.18 -1.44 -9.53
N ALA A 40 -3.40 -2.47 -8.71
CA ALA A 40 -3.47 -2.29 -7.26
C ALA A 40 -2.11 -1.81 -6.70
N ALA A 41 -1.00 -2.40 -7.15
CA ALA A 41 0.34 -1.93 -6.77
C ALA A 41 0.59 -0.48 -7.21
N LYS A 42 0.08 -0.07 -8.38
CA LYS A 42 0.15 1.32 -8.85
C LYS A 42 -0.62 2.27 -7.95
N VAL A 43 -1.85 1.92 -7.57
CA VAL A 43 -2.66 2.71 -6.61
C VAL A 43 -1.95 2.85 -5.26
N LEU A 44 -1.33 1.78 -4.77
CA LEU A 44 -0.54 1.82 -3.54
C LEU A 44 0.67 2.76 -3.64
N ALA A 45 1.40 2.71 -4.75
CA ALA A 45 2.54 3.59 -5.00
C ALA A 45 2.10 5.06 -5.06
N ASP A 46 1.00 5.35 -5.76
CA ASP A 46 0.40 6.69 -5.83
C ASP A 46 -0.06 7.16 -4.44
N GLY A 47 -0.68 6.26 -3.67
CA GLY A 47 -1.05 6.51 -2.27
C GLY A 47 0.14 6.83 -1.38
N LEU A 48 1.32 6.25 -1.66
CA LEU A 48 2.57 6.55 -0.97
C LEU A 48 3.31 7.77 -1.55
N GLY A 49 2.87 8.33 -2.68
CA GLY A 49 3.55 9.45 -3.33
C GLY A 49 4.90 9.07 -3.95
N MET A 50 5.06 7.83 -4.39
CA MET A 50 6.27 7.31 -5.04
C MET A 50 5.94 6.62 -6.36
N THR A 51 6.97 6.32 -7.17
CA THR A 51 6.72 5.57 -8.41
C THR A 51 6.48 4.10 -8.11
N LEU A 52 5.79 3.41 -9.03
CA LEU A 52 5.61 1.95 -8.93
C LEU A 52 6.96 1.22 -8.94
N SER A 53 7.95 1.75 -9.67
CA SER A 53 9.29 1.16 -9.69
C SER A 53 10.01 1.27 -8.35
N ASP A 54 9.81 2.37 -7.62
CA ASP A 54 10.39 2.54 -6.28
C ASP A 54 9.75 1.55 -5.31
N LEU A 55 8.42 1.45 -5.34
CA LEU A 55 7.68 0.50 -4.52
C LEU A 55 8.13 -0.94 -4.74
N LEU A 56 8.34 -1.36 -5.99
CA LEU A 56 8.76 -2.72 -6.34
C LEU A 56 10.23 -3.01 -6.01
N ARG A 57 11.07 -1.98 -5.88
CA ARG A 57 12.47 -2.12 -5.45
C ARG A 57 12.58 -2.36 -3.95
N ASP A 58 11.66 -1.79 -3.18
CA ASP A 58 11.61 -1.86 -1.71
C ASP A 58 10.68 -2.98 -1.17
N LEU A 59 10.11 -3.81 -2.05
CA LEU A 59 9.21 -4.94 -1.71
C LEU A 59 9.95 -6.27 -1.55
#